data_AF-A0A7J4Y4C7-F1
#
_entry.id   AF-A0A7J4Y4C7-F1
#
_cell.length_a   1.000
_cell.length_b   1.000
_cell.length_c   1.000
_cell.angle_alpha   90.00
_cell.angle_beta   90.00
_cell.angle_gamma   90.00
#
_symmetry.space_group_name_H-M   'P 1'
#
loop_
_entity.id
_entity.type
_entity.pdbx_description
1 polymer ?
#
loop_
_entity_poly.entity_id
_entity_poly.type
_entity_poly.pdbx_seq_one_letter_code
_entity_poly.pdbx_strand_id
1 'polypeptide(L)'
;MNDILRKIANTVIANLDNTTEIGLFKGRMGLTIFLYEYARYSGNSVYEKMADTLIDRIYTQFKPGISFSMIDGSASIGIGLSYLLRNHFIEGNIDNILQDLDRKLLDSSEDVLFKETTSTIPVFSSGAYLLSRLPLCSVEQKEKWITNIIDTGISFMWKIIIRKKFEPKLSLLNSMFLVYNQLMKYNIDKENVLQLQKDLLRLSVNALEKRYYQFSDILLLKYILSLVPKEISTDDQSRLSSLLSGINMDDFNIEEWNNGLWWCFVYDITSLEYSIEAIEKYVDQKMLDYSFDLDDINSQFSVLGLNLIIK
;
A
#
# COMPACT_ATOMS: atom_id res chain seq x y z
N MET A 1 24.42 2.03 8.26
CA MET A 1 23.00 2.34 8.58
C MET A 1 22.75 3.80 8.96
N ASN A 2 23.33 4.35 10.03
CA ASN A 2 23.08 5.76 10.41
C ASN A 2 23.49 6.76 9.31
N ASP A 3 24.59 6.50 8.62
CA ASP A 3 25.08 7.38 7.55
C ASP A 3 24.18 7.35 6.30
N ILE A 4 23.67 6.18 5.89
CA ILE A 4 22.75 6.08 4.75
C ILE A 4 21.41 6.75 5.08
N LEU A 5 20.86 6.55 6.27
CA LEU A 5 19.61 7.20 6.69
C LEU A 5 19.76 8.73 6.73
N ARG A 6 20.90 9.23 7.21
CA ARG A 6 21.21 10.66 7.19
C ARG A 6 21.33 11.21 5.77
N LYS A 7 21.96 10.49 4.85
CA LYS A 7 22.02 10.85 3.42
C LYS A 7 20.62 10.95 2.82
N ILE A 8 19.80 9.91 3.01
CA ILE A 8 18.40 9.86 2.54
C ILE A 8 17.61 11.06 3.07
N ALA A 9 17.63 11.27 4.39
CA ALA A 9 16.86 12.33 5.04
C ALA A 9 17.27 13.74 4.57
N ASN A 10 18.57 13.99 4.43
CA ASN A 10 19.07 15.28 3.96
C ASN A 10 18.67 15.55 2.50
N THR A 11 18.67 14.53 1.65
CA THR A 11 18.27 14.69 0.25
C THR A 11 16.76 14.89 0.10
N VAL A 12 15.94 14.21 0.91
CA VAL A 12 14.50 14.45 0.95
C VAL A 12 14.21 15.89 1.37
N ILE A 13 14.90 16.42 2.40
CA ILE A 13 14.73 17.83 2.80
C ILE A 13 15.19 18.79 1.71
N ALA A 14 16.35 18.53 1.09
CA ALA A 14 16.90 19.42 0.07
C ALA A 14 15.97 19.58 -1.14
N ASN A 15 15.10 18.59 -1.40
CA ASN A 15 14.18 18.56 -2.53
C ASN A 15 12.72 18.61 -2.09
N LEU A 16 12.43 18.97 -0.84
CA LEU A 16 11.09 18.84 -0.22
C LEU A 16 9.99 19.57 -1.01
N ASP A 17 10.31 20.74 -1.54
CA ASP A 17 9.35 21.60 -2.26
C ASP A 17 9.03 21.11 -3.67
N ASN A 18 9.79 20.17 -4.23
CA ASN A 18 9.52 19.62 -5.56
C ASN A 18 8.29 18.71 -5.54
N THR A 19 8.07 17.96 -4.46
CA THR A 19 6.92 17.06 -4.36
C THR A 19 5.61 17.84 -4.25
N THR A 20 4.82 17.81 -5.32
CA THR A 20 3.55 18.55 -5.44
C THR A 20 2.32 17.71 -5.05
N GLU A 21 2.37 16.41 -5.34
CA GLU A 21 1.30 15.46 -5.02
C GLU A 21 1.14 15.27 -3.51
N ILE A 22 -0.07 14.95 -3.06
CA ILE A 22 -0.40 14.85 -1.62
C ILE A 22 -0.52 13.42 -1.10
N GLY A 23 -0.58 12.44 -2.00
CA GLY A 23 -0.78 11.03 -1.65
C GLY A 23 0.42 10.36 -0.98
N LEU A 24 0.30 9.06 -0.70
CA LEU A 24 1.34 8.26 -0.06
C LEU A 24 2.47 7.88 -1.03
N PHE A 25 2.13 7.27 -2.17
CA PHE A 25 3.08 6.59 -3.06
C PHE A 25 4.03 7.52 -3.83
N LYS A 26 3.64 8.77 -4.09
CA LYS A 26 4.44 9.77 -4.80
C LYS A 26 4.24 11.18 -4.25
N GLY A 27 3.78 11.29 -3.00
CA GLY A 27 3.31 12.56 -2.46
C GLY A 27 3.79 12.86 -1.05
N ARG A 28 3.38 14.05 -0.59
CA ARG A 28 3.78 14.64 0.68
C ARG A 28 3.44 13.77 1.88
N MET A 29 2.39 12.95 1.82
CA MET A 29 2.04 12.07 2.94
C MET A 29 3.14 11.03 3.19
N GLY A 30 3.72 10.47 2.12
CA GLY A 30 4.84 9.52 2.25
C GLY A 30 6.07 10.17 2.87
N LEU A 31 6.41 11.39 2.42
CA LEU A 31 7.52 12.17 2.97
C LEU A 31 7.29 12.52 4.44
N THR A 32 6.07 12.91 4.79
CA THR A 32 5.67 13.28 6.15
C THR A 32 5.91 12.12 7.12
N ILE A 33 5.43 10.92 6.77
CA ILE A 33 5.62 9.71 7.60
C ILE A 33 7.11 9.42 7.79
N PHE A 34 7.89 9.45 6.70
CA PHE A 34 9.32 9.23 6.79
C PHE A 34 10.03 10.27 7.68
N LEU A 35 9.71 11.56 7.54
CA LEU A 35 10.33 12.63 8.32
C LEU A 35 10.00 12.53 9.81
N TYR A 36 8.76 12.20 10.18
CA TYR A 36 8.39 11.94 11.57
C TYR A 36 9.15 10.74 12.16
N GLU A 37 9.21 9.62 11.44
CA GLU A 37 9.97 8.44 11.88
C GLU A 37 11.45 8.73 11.99
N TYR A 38 12.01 9.47 11.04
CA TYR A 38 13.42 9.85 11.08
C TYR A 38 13.72 10.84 12.20
N ALA A 39 12.81 11.77 12.52
CA ALA A 39 12.92 12.67 13.66
C ALA A 39 13.00 11.89 14.97
N ARG A 40 12.08 10.92 15.15
CA ARG A 40 12.07 10.01 16.30
C ARG A 40 13.35 9.18 16.39
N TYR A 41 13.78 8.61 15.27
CA TYR A 41 15.00 7.79 15.18
C TYR A 41 16.28 8.58 15.50
N SER A 42 16.42 9.78 14.94
CA SER A 42 17.63 10.61 15.08
C SER A 42 17.65 11.50 16.32
N GLY A 43 16.50 11.72 16.96
CA GLY A 43 16.32 12.69 18.03
C GLY A 43 16.39 14.16 17.54
N ASN A 44 16.35 14.40 16.23
CA ASN A 44 16.48 15.73 15.65
C ASN A 44 15.11 16.33 15.28
N SER A 45 14.65 17.26 16.12
CA SER A 45 13.37 17.97 15.96
C SER A 45 13.24 18.81 14.68
N VAL A 46 14.32 19.05 13.93
CA VAL A 46 14.22 19.74 12.63
C VAL A 46 13.36 18.94 11.65
N TYR A 47 13.52 17.62 11.61
CA TYR A 47 12.75 16.77 10.69
C TYR A 47 11.27 16.71 11.09
N GLU A 48 10.95 16.76 12.39
CA GLU A 48 9.58 16.86 12.90
C GLU A 48 8.91 18.16 12.44
N LYS A 49 9.58 19.30 12.58
CA LYS A 49 9.06 20.60 12.09
C LYS A 49 8.81 20.62 10.58
N MET A 50 9.64 19.91 9.82
CA MET A 50 9.42 19.75 8.37
C MET A 50 8.20 18.87 8.08
N ALA A 51 8.01 17.79 8.86
CA ALA A 51 6.83 16.94 8.76
C ALA A 51 5.54 17.69 9.11
N ASP A 52 5.55 18.50 10.18
CA ASP A 52 4.42 19.37 10.55
C ASP A 52 4.03 20.32 9.39
N THR A 53 5.04 20.94 8.77
CA THR A 53 4.84 21.84 7.62
C THR A 53 4.20 21.11 6.44
N LEU A 54 4.59 19.86 6.19
CA LEU A 54 3.99 19.05 5.12
C LEU A 54 2.54 18.67 5.45
N ILE A 55 2.24 18.34 6.71
CA ILE A 55 0.86 18.06 7.15
C ILE A 55 -0.05 19.25 6.88
N ASP A 56 0.36 20.45 7.27
CA ASP A 56 -0.42 21.67 7.01
C ASP A 56 -0.69 21.85 5.50
N ARG A 57 0.34 21.63 4.67
CA ARG A 57 0.21 21.70 3.20
C ARG A 57 -0.78 20.66 2.68
N ILE A 58 -0.72 19.41 3.17
CA ILE A 58 -1.66 18.35 2.79
C ILE A 58 -3.09 18.79 3.12
N TYR A 59 -3.34 19.29 4.33
CA TYR A 59 -4.67 19.77 4.72
C TYR A 59 -5.18 20.90 3.83
N THR A 60 -4.33 21.86 3.44
CA THR A 60 -4.74 22.95 2.55
C THR A 60 -5.11 22.49 1.13
N GLN A 61 -4.52 21.39 0.66
CA GLN A 61 -4.74 20.82 -0.67
C GLN A 61 -5.81 19.71 -0.68
N PHE A 62 -6.16 19.18 0.50
CA PHE A 62 -7.18 18.16 0.65
C PHE A 62 -8.58 18.74 0.42
N LYS A 63 -9.02 18.73 -0.84
CA LYS A 63 -10.30 19.30 -1.29
C LYS A 63 -11.32 18.22 -1.60
N PRO A 64 -12.63 18.53 -1.49
CA PRO A 64 -13.68 17.66 -2.01
C PRO A 64 -13.48 17.37 -3.51
N GLY A 65 -13.73 16.13 -3.93
CA GLY A 65 -13.69 15.72 -5.34
C GLY A 65 -12.42 14.99 -5.78
N ILE A 66 -11.45 14.80 -4.89
CA ILE A 66 -10.31 13.91 -5.14
C ILE A 66 -10.80 12.46 -5.28
N SER A 67 -10.12 11.67 -6.13
CA SER A 67 -10.34 10.23 -6.27
C SER A 67 -10.27 9.53 -4.91
N PHE A 68 -11.03 8.46 -4.72
CA PHE A 68 -10.92 7.60 -3.53
C PHE A 68 -9.92 6.46 -3.72
N SER A 69 -9.17 6.45 -4.83
CA SER A 69 -8.13 5.44 -5.03
C SER A 69 -6.99 5.63 -4.03
N MET A 70 -6.28 4.54 -3.75
CA MET A 70 -5.06 4.55 -2.94
C MET A 70 -3.83 4.95 -3.75
N ILE A 71 -3.87 4.85 -5.09
CA ILE A 71 -2.71 5.21 -5.93
C ILE A 71 -2.56 6.72 -6.05
N ASP A 72 -3.65 7.41 -6.37
CA ASP A 72 -3.66 8.85 -6.70
C ASP A 72 -4.71 9.64 -5.92
N GLY A 73 -5.29 9.04 -4.89
CA GLY A 73 -6.46 9.55 -4.21
C GLY A 73 -6.36 9.62 -2.69
N SER A 74 -7.49 9.97 -2.10
CA SER A 74 -7.65 10.30 -0.69
C SER A 74 -7.54 9.11 0.26
N ALA A 75 -7.69 7.87 -0.22
CA ALA A 75 -7.50 6.68 0.61
C ALA A 75 -6.07 6.61 1.16
N SER A 76 -5.08 6.99 0.35
CA SER A 76 -3.67 6.99 0.75
C SER A 76 -3.36 8.00 1.86
N ILE A 77 -4.03 9.16 1.83
CA ILE A 77 -3.96 10.18 2.88
C ILE A 77 -4.62 9.66 4.15
N GLY A 78 -5.78 9.03 4.04
CA GLY A 78 -6.47 8.43 5.18
C GLY A 78 -5.65 7.32 5.87
N ILE A 79 -4.95 6.50 5.09
CA ILE A 79 -4.00 5.50 5.61
C ILE A 79 -2.86 6.19 6.35
N GLY A 80 -2.27 7.24 5.77
CA GLY A 80 -1.18 7.99 6.39
C GLY A 80 -1.60 8.70 7.68
N LEU A 81 -2.76 9.37 7.70
CA LEU A 81 -3.28 10.00 8.91
C LEU A 81 -3.58 8.98 10.01
N SER A 82 -4.13 7.81 9.66
CA SER A 82 -4.33 6.71 10.61
C SER A 82 -3.00 6.24 11.19
N TYR A 83 -1.95 6.13 10.36
CA TYR A 83 -0.61 5.80 10.81
C TYR A 83 -0.06 6.83 11.81
N LEU A 84 -0.14 8.11 11.47
CA LEU A 84 0.40 9.19 12.29
C LEU A 84 -0.30 9.30 13.65
N LEU A 85 -1.64 9.19 13.67
CA LEU A 85 -2.43 9.20 14.90
C LEU A 85 -2.14 7.99 15.78
N ARG A 86 -2.10 6.78 15.20
CA ARG A 86 -1.78 5.54 15.93
C ARG A 86 -0.41 5.58 16.59
N ASN A 87 0.55 6.24 15.94
CA ASN A 87 1.92 6.35 16.42
C ASN A 87 2.17 7.61 17.24
N HIS A 88 1.16 8.40 17.59
CA HIS A 88 1.29 9.63 18.39
C HIS A 88 2.24 10.67 17.78
N PHE A 89 2.31 10.75 16.44
CA PHE A 89 3.01 11.85 15.77
C PHE A 89 2.15 13.11 15.65
N ILE A 90 0.84 12.93 15.59
CA ILE A 90 -0.14 14.02 15.56
C ILE A 90 -1.26 13.72 16.56
N GLU A 91 -1.94 14.76 17.01
CA GLU A 91 -3.10 14.68 17.90
C GLU A 91 -4.40 14.93 17.15
N GLY A 92 -5.49 14.28 17.57
CA GLY A 92 -6.81 14.53 17.02
C GLY A 92 -7.79 13.37 17.23
N ASN A 93 -9.08 13.66 17.08
CA ASN A 93 -10.10 12.62 17.05
C ASN A 93 -10.20 12.06 15.63
N ILE A 94 -9.74 10.82 15.45
CA ILE A 94 -9.67 10.18 14.14
C ILE A 94 -11.04 10.02 13.47
N ASP A 95 -12.09 9.76 14.25
CA ASP A 95 -13.45 9.57 13.70
C ASP A 95 -14.00 10.87 13.15
N ASN A 96 -13.60 12.01 13.71
CA ASN A 96 -13.95 13.32 13.17
C ASN A 96 -13.10 13.64 11.93
N ILE A 97 -11.80 13.37 11.97
CA ILE A 97 -10.87 13.69 10.89
C ILE A 97 -11.19 12.89 9.62
N LEU A 98 -11.58 11.61 9.77
CA LEU A 98 -11.74 10.69 8.66
C LEU A 98 -13.21 10.35 8.33
N GLN A 99 -14.18 11.03 8.95
CA GLN A 99 -15.62 10.71 8.81
C GLN A 99 -16.08 10.56 7.35
N ASP A 100 -15.70 11.50 6.49
CA ASP A 100 -16.13 11.49 5.08
C ASP A 100 -15.44 10.39 4.28
N LEU A 101 -14.20 10.06 4.62
CA LEU A 101 -13.49 8.92 4.05
C LEU A 101 -14.10 7.61 4.51
N ASP A 102 -14.41 7.46 5.79
CA ASP A 102 -15.10 6.28 6.34
C ASP A 102 -16.43 6.06 5.61
N ARG A 103 -17.24 7.11 5.42
CA ARG A 103 -18.52 7.01 4.68
C ARG A 103 -18.33 6.53 3.23
N LYS A 104 -17.27 6.95 2.55
CA LYS A 104 -17.06 6.63 1.13
C LYS A 104 -16.33 5.31 0.91
N LEU A 105 -15.27 5.09 1.67
CA LEU A 105 -14.41 3.91 1.53
C LEU A 105 -14.95 2.70 2.27
N LEU A 106 -15.70 2.88 3.36
CA LEU A 106 -16.16 1.76 4.20
C LEU A 106 -17.67 1.54 4.16
N ASP A 107 -18.51 2.58 4.03
CA ASP A 107 -19.96 2.37 3.86
C ASP A 107 -20.37 2.25 2.36
N SER A 108 -19.60 2.84 1.43
CA SER A 108 -19.88 2.82 -0.03
C SER A 108 -18.78 2.12 -0.85
N SER A 109 -18.15 1.10 -0.26
CA SER A 109 -16.98 0.40 -0.81
C SER A 109 -17.20 -0.25 -2.18
N GLU A 110 -18.42 -0.70 -2.50
CA GLU A 110 -18.75 -1.24 -3.83
C GLU A 110 -18.48 -0.22 -4.94
N ASP A 111 -18.94 1.03 -4.77
CA ASP A 111 -18.79 2.08 -5.78
C ASP A 111 -17.31 2.40 -6.03
N VAL A 112 -16.50 2.38 -4.98
CA VAL A 112 -15.05 2.61 -5.07
C VAL A 112 -14.40 1.44 -5.82
N LEU A 113 -14.64 0.20 -5.41
CA LEU A 113 -14.06 -0.98 -6.05
C LEU A 113 -14.50 -1.11 -7.52
N PHE A 114 -15.71 -0.68 -7.88
CA PHE A 114 -16.14 -0.71 -9.28
C PHE A 114 -15.43 0.34 -10.12
N LYS A 115 -15.14 1.52 -9.56
CA LYS A 115 -14.32 2.54 -10.25
C LYS A 115 -12.87 2.09 -10.41
N GLU A 116 -12.34 1.29 -9.50
CA GLU A 116 -11.00 0.71 -9.61
C GLU A 116 -10.86 -0.10 -10.91
N THR A 117 -11.92 -0.73 -11.42
CA THR A 117 -11.86 -1.53 -12.67
C THR A 117 -11.41 -0.76 -13.92
N THR A 118 -11.52 0.58 -13.90
CA THR A 118 -11.09 1.46 -14.99
C THR A 118 -9.76 2.17 -14.71
N SER A 119 -9.15 1.93 -13.56
CA SER A 119 -7.92 2.60 -13.14
C SER A 119 -6.69 2.00 -13.81
N THR A 120 -5.66 2.82 -14.01
CA THR A 120 -4.39 2.38 -14.61
C THR A 120 -3.75 1.28 -13.76
N ILE A 121 -3.72 1.48 -12.44
CA ILE A 121 -3.23 0.52 -11.44
C ILE A 121 -4.40 0.24 -10.48
N PRO A 122 -5.27 -0.74 -10.81
CA PRO A 122 -6.44 -1.02 -10.00
C PRO A 122 -6.03 -1.71 -8.71
N VAL A 123 -6.51 -1.21 -7.56
CA VAL A 123 -6.17 -1.73 -6.23
C VAL A 123 -7.38 -1.74 -5.30
N PHE A 124 -7.38 -2.57 -4.26
CA PHE A 124 -8.49 -2.61 -3.30
C PHE A 124 -8.40 -1.50 -2.25
N SER A 125 -8.57 -0.25 -2.68
CA SER A 125 -8.40 0.97 -1.88
C SER A 125 -9.22 0.95 -0.58
N SER A 126 -10.49 0.55 -0.65
CA SER A 126 -11.38 0.40 0.52
C SER A 126 -10.86 -0.62 1.52
N GLY A 127 -10.33 -1.76 1.04
CA GLY A 127 -9.78 -2.80 1.90
C GLY A 127 -8.50 -2.35 2.60
N ALA A 128 -7.57 -1.74 1.87
CA ALA A 128 -6.33 -1.21 2.44
C ALA A 128 -6.62 -0.09 3.47
N TYR A 129 -7.56 0.80 3.15
CA TYR A 129 -8.02 1.82 4.08
C TYR A 129 -8.64 1.22 5.34
N LEU A 130 -9.49 0.19 5.23
CA LEU A 130 -10.03 -0.53 6.38
C LEU A 130 -8.90 -1.01 7.30
N LEU A 131 -7.88 -1.68 6.76
CA LEU A 131 -6.77 -2.21 7.56
C LEU A 131 -6.10 -1.12 8.41
N SER A 132 -5.94 0.09 7.86
CA SER A 132 -5.38 1.23 8.61
C SER A 132 -6.27 1.72 9.76
N ARG A 133 -7.60 1.55 9.62
CA ARG A 133 -8.61 1.98 10.61
C ARG A 133 -8.84 0.96 11.72
N LEU A 134 -8.67 -0.33 11.46
CA LEU A 134 -8.96 -1.42 12.42
C LEU A 134 -8.30 -1.27 13.80
N PRO A 135 -7.06 -0.76 13.95
CA PRO A 135 -6.45 -0.54 15.26
C PRO A 135 -7.08 0.61 16.06
N LEU A 136 -7.86 1.47 15.41
CA LEU A 136 -8.32 2.76 15.95
C LEU A 136 -9.85 2.83 16.12
N CYS A 137 -10.59 1.84 15.63
CA CYS A 137 -12.05 1.82 15.71
C CYS A 137 -12.58 1.01 16.90
N SER A 138 -13.81 1.32 17.31
CA SER A 138 -14.56 0.55 18.29
C SER A 138 -14.88 -0.88 17.79
N VAL A 139 -15.21 -1.78 18.71
CA VAL A 139 -15.58 -3.17 18.38
C VAL A 139 -16.78 -3.23 17.42
N GLU A 140 -17.78 -2.37 17.64
CA GLU A 140 -19.01 -2.35 16.82
C GLU A 140 -18.74 -1.83 15.39
N GLN A 141 -17.95 -0.76 15.25
CA GLN A 141 -17.50 -0.27 13.94
C GLN A 141 -16.67 -1.32 13.19
N LYS A 142 -15.79 -2.02 13.92
CA LYS A 142 -14.90 -3.04 13.38
C LYS A 142 -15.67 -4.17 12.71
N GLU A 143 -16.63 -4.76 13.41
CA GLU A 143 -17.43 -5.86 12.87
C GLU A 143 -18.21 -5.40 11.64
N LYS A 144 -18.93 -4.27 11.75
CA LYS A 144 -19.71 -3.68 10.64
C LYS A 144 -18.85 -3.47 9.38
N TRP A 145 -17.68 -2.84 9.53
CA TRP A 145 -16.84 -2.51 8.37
C TRP A 145 -16.17 -3.74 7.76
N ILE A 146 -15.75 -4.71 8.58
CA ILE A 146 -15.19 -5.98 8.07
C ILE A 146 -16.25 -6.72 7.25
N THR A 147 -17.47 -6.88 7.78
CA THR A 147 -18.57 -7.51 7.06
C THR A 147 -18.84 -6.81 5.73
N ASN A 148 -18.93 -5.47 5.73
CA ASN A 148 -19.20 -4.74 4.49
C ASN A 148 -18.09 -4.90 3.43
N ILE A 149 -16.82 -4.98 3.84
CA ILE A 149 -15.70 -5.22 2.92
C ILE A 149 -15.72 -6.65 2.36
N ILE A 150 -16.12 -7.64 3.15
CA ILE A 150 -16.32 -9.01 2.67
C ILE A 150 -17.48 -9.06 1.66
N ASP A 151 -18.62 -8.47 1.99
CA ASP A 151 -19.79 -8.38 1.11
C ASP A 151 -19.46 -7.67 -0.21
N THR A 152 -18.65 -6.61 -0.14
CA THR A 152 -18.13 -5.91 -1.33
C THR A 152 -17.33 -6.85 -2.24
N GLY A 153 -16.48 -7.70 -1.66
CA GLY A 153 -15.74 -8.72 -2.40
C GLY A 153 -16.64 -9.72 -3.10
N ILE A 154 -17.62 -10.26 -2.38
CA ILE A 154 -18.59 -11.24 -2.92
C ILE A 154 -19.39 -10.59 -4.07
N SER A 155 -19.88 -9.38 -3.85
CA SER A 155 -20.62 -8.59 -4.83
C SER A 155 -19.80 -8.32 -6.08
N PHE A 156 -18.51 -7.99 -5.93
CA PHE A 156 -17.58 -7.81 -7.04
C PHE A 156 -17.38 -9.09 -7.85
N MET A 157 -17.16 -10.23 -7.18
CA MET A 157 -17.04 -11.53 -7.85
C MET A 157 -18.28 -11.84 -8.69
N TRP A 158 -19.47 -11.63 -8.15
CA TRP A 158 -20.71 -11.95 -8.86
C TRP A 158 -21.05 -10.94 -9.96
N LYS A 159 -21.10 -9.64 -9.64
CA LYS A 159 -21.57 -8.59 -10.55
C LYS A 159 -20.55 -8.25 -11.64
N ILE A 160 -19.26 -8.29 -11.34
CA ILE A 160 -18.21 -7.79 -12.23
C ILE A 160 -17.46 -8.94 -12.88
N ILE A 161 -16.91 -9.87 -12.11
CA ILE A 161 -16.13 -10.99 -12.66
C ILE A 161 -17.03 -11.93 -13.45
N ILE A 162 -18.07 -12.48 -12.82
CA ILE A 162 -18.92 -13.50 -13.47
C ILE A 162 -19.85 -12.87 -14.50
N ARG A 163 -20.67 -11.87 -14.11
CA ARG A 163 -21.71 -11.31 -14.98
C ARG A 163 -21.16 -10.46 -16.13
N LYS A 164 -20.15 -9.63 -15.87
CA LYS A 164 -19.55 -8.78 -16.92
C LYS A 164 -18.33 -9.42 -17.59
N LYS A 165 -17.91 -10.61 -17.15
CA LYS A 165 -16.70 -11.30 -17.65
C LYS A 165 -15.46 -10.41 -17.56
N PHE A 166 -15.37 -9.61 -16.51
CA PHE A 166 -14.23 -8.73 -16.29
C PHE A 166 -13.01 -9.57 -15.88
N GLU A 167 -11.86 -9.22 -16.46
CA GLU A 167 -10.60 -9.89 -16.19
C GLU A 167 -9.68 -8.94 -15.40
N PRO A 168 -9.54 -9.15 -14.09
CA PRO A 168 -8.82 -8.22 -13.22
C PRO A 168 -7.32 -8.31 -13.44
N LYS A 169 -6.62 -7.17 -13.28
CA LYS A 169 -5.16 -7.14 -13.22
C LYS A 169 -4.67 -7.72 -11.90
N LEU A 170 -3.44 -8.23 -11.90
CA LEU A 170 -2.82 -8.86 -10.74
C LEU A 170 -2.68 -7.89 -9.56
N SER A 171 -2.47 -6.59 -9.80
CA SER A 171 -2.44 -5.56 -8.75
C SER A 171 -3.72 -5.53 -7.89
N LEU A 172 -4.90 -5.67 -8.51
CA LEU A 172 -6.18 -5.71 -7.81
C LEU A 172 -6.33 -7.01 -7.04
N LEU A 173 -5.98 -8.13 -7.66
CA LEU A 173 -6.07 -9.46 -7.05
C LEU A 173 -5.15 -9.57 -5.82
N ASN A 174 -3.92 -9.09 -5.93
CA ASN A 174 -2.94 -9.10 -4.85
C ASN A 174 -3.41 -8.24 -3.68
N SER A 175 -3.85 -7.00 -3.95
CA SER A 175 -4.36 -6.11 -2.90
C SER A 175 -5.60 -6.68 -2.21
N MET A 176 -6.53 -7.27 -2.96
CA MET A 176 -7.68 -7.98 -2.39
C MET A 176 -7.24 -9.15 -1.50
N PHE A 177 -6.32 -9.99 -1.97
CA PHE A 177 -5.85 -11.15 -1.22
C PHE A 177 -5.18 -10.73 0.09
N LEU A 178 -4.30 -9.74 0.06
CA LEU A 178 -3.60 -9.23 1.24
C LEU A 178 -4.59 -8.70 2.29
N VAL A 179 -5.61 -7.96 1.86
CA VAL A 179 -6.69 -7.50 2.74
C VAL A 179 -7.39 -8.68 3.39
N TYR A 180 -7.92 -9.61 2.61
CA TYR A 180 -8.66 -10.77 3.13
C TYR A 180 -7.80 -11.64 4.04
N ASN A 181 -6.53 -11.81 3.72
CA ASN A 181 -5.59 -12.54 4.56
C ASN A 181 -5.41 -11.88 5.94
N GLN A 182 -5.35 -10.55 6.01
CA GLN A 182 -5.32 -9.87 7.30
C GLN A 182 -6.65 -9.96 8.06
N LEU A 183 -7.79 -9.94 7.35
CA LEU A 183 -9.12 -10.04 7.95
C LEU A 183 -9.38 -11.39 8.63
N MET A 184 -8.69 -12.45 8.21
CA MET A 184 -8.76 -13.78 8.85
C MET A 184 -8.47 -13.74 10.36
N LYS A 185 -7.68 -12.77 10.84
CA LYS A 185 -7.32 -12.61 12.27
C LYS A 185 -8.54 -12.30 13.15
N TYR A 186 -9.63 -11.78 12.56
CA TYR A 186 -10.82 -11.33 13.30
C TYR A 186 -11.92 -12.38 13.38
N ASN A 187 -11.81 -13.50 12.66
CA ASN A 187 -12.79 -14.59 12.63
C ASN A 187 -14.22 -14.17 12.26
N ILE A 188 -14.40 -13.07 11.53
CA ILE A 188 -15.68 -12.62 10.99
C ILE A 188 -15.85 -13.20 9.59
N ASP A 189 -16.95 -13.92 9.37
CA ASP A 189 -17.33 -14.54 8.10
C ASP A 189 -16.17 -15.27 7.38
N LYS A 190 -15.48 -16.10 8.17
CA LYS A 190 -14.27 -16.81 7.74
C LYS A 190 -14.48 -17.67 6.50
N GLU A 191 -15.66 -18.27 6.34
CA GLU A 191 -15.96 -19.13 5.19
C GLU A 191 -15.97 -18.34 3.88
N ASN A 192 -16.61 -17.17 3.85
CA ASN A 192 -16.60 -16.32 2.67
C ASN A 192 -15.21 -15.73 2.40
N VAL A 193 -14.45 -15.37 3.44
CA VAL A 193 -13.06 -14.91 3.26
C VAL A 193 -12.19 -16.00 2.60
N LEU A 194 -12.28 -17.25 3.08
CA LEU A 194 -11.56 -18.38 2.49
C LEU A 194 -12.00 -18.65 1.04
N GLN A 195 -13.30 -18.53 0.75
CA GLN A 195 -13.81 -18.69 -0.60
C GLN A 195 -13.30 -17.58 -1.55
N LEU A 196 -13.31 -16.32 -1.09
CA LEU A 196 -12.73 -15.20 -1.84
C LEU A 196 -11.25 -15.42 -2.12
N GLN A 197 -10.47 -15.88 -1.14
CA GLN A 197 -9.05 -16.20 -1.34
C GLN A 197 -8.84 -17.29 -2.41
N LYS A 198 -9.65 -18.35 -2.43
CA LYS A 198 -9.60 -19.38 -3.49
C LYS A 198 -9.89 -18.78 -4.86
N ASP A 199 -10.96 -18.00 -4.98
CA ASP A 199 -11.35 -17.37 -6.24
C ASP A 199 -10.27 -16.40 -6.75
N LEU A 200 -9.62 -15.65 -5.85
CA LEU A 200 -8.51 -14.77 -6.18
C LEU A 200 -7.29 -15.54 -6.70
N LEU A 201 -6.90 -16.65 -6.09
CA LEU A 201 -5.78 -17.48 -6.59
C LEU A 201 -6.04 -17.98 -8.01
N ARG A 202 -7.26 -18.47 -8.28
CA ARG A 202 -7.67 -18.89 -9.62
C ARG A 202 -7.61 -17.74 -10.63
N LEU A 203 -8.07 -16.55 -10.25
CA LEU A 203 -8.01 -15.37 -11.11
C LEU A 203 -6.56 -14.91 -11.35
N SER A 204 -5.68 -15.06 -10.36
CA SER A 204 -4.26 -14.71 -10.49
C SER A 204 -3.54 -15.58 -11.52
N VAL A 205 -3.92 -16.85 -11.66
CA VAL A 205 -3.41 -17.73 -12.74
C VAL A 205 -3.73 -17.11 -14.09
N ASN A 206 -4.99 -16.74 -14.32
CA ASN A 206 -5.42 -16.12 -15.58
C ASN A 206 -4.69 -14.79 -15.85
N ALA A 207 -4.51 -13.97 -14.82
CA ALA A 207 -3.80 -12.70 -14.94
C ALA A 207 -2.32 -12.89 -15.34
N LEU A 208 -1.63 -13.88 -14.76
CA LEU A 208 -0.25 -14.21 -15.15
C LEU A 208 -0.16 -14.68 -16.61
N GLU A 209 -1.03 -15.60 -17.01
CA GLU A 209 -1.01 -16.16 -18.37
C GLU A 209 -1.26 -15.10 -19.44
N LYS A 210 -2.09 -14.10 -19.11
CA LYS A 210 -2.41 -12.97 -19.99
C LYS A 210 -1.43 -11.80 -19.86
N ARG A 211 -0.43 -11.89 -18.98
CA ARG A 211 0.51 -10.83 -18.65
C ARG A 211 -0.17 -9.53 -18.17
N TYR A 212 -1.26 -9.67 -17.41
CA TYR A 212 -1.98 -8.55 -16.79
C TYR A 212 -1.38 -8.20 -15.42
N TYR A 213 -0.10 -7.89 -15.41
CA TYR A 213 0.64 -7.55 -14.20
C TYR A 213 1.75 -6.54 -14.47
N GLN A 214 2.07 -5.78 -13.43
CA GLN A 214 3.32 -5.05 -13.31
C GLN A 214 4.34 -5.90 -12.55
N PHE A 215 5.57 -5.42 -12.53
CA PHE A 215 6.66 -6.09 -11.84
C PHE A 215 6.42 -6.28 -10.34
N SER A 216 6.02 -5.21 -9.65
CA SER A 216 5.74 -5.22 -8.21
C SER A 216 4.67 -6.25 -7.85
N ASP A 217 3.72 -6.51 -8.75
CA ASP A 217 2.70 -7.53 -8.57
C ASP A 217 3.30 -8.94 -8.50
N ILE A 218 4.39 -9.22 -9.21
CA ILE A 218 5.09 -10.52 -9.16
C ILE A 218 5.74 -10.73 -7.80
N LEU A 219 6.41 -9.69 -7.27
CA LEU A 219 7.01 -9.72 -5.94
C LEU A 219 5.95 -9.96 -4.86
N LEU A 220 4.85 -9.22 -4.92
CA LEU A 220 3.74 -9.38 -3.99
C LEU A 220 3.08 -10.75 -4.12
N LEU A 221 2.92 -11.29 -5.33
CA LEU A 221 2.33 -12.61 -5.49
C LEU A 221 3.22 -13.72 -4.90
N LYS A 222 4.54 -13.62 -5.05
CA LYS A 222 5.49 -14.55 -4.41
C LYS A 222 5.33 -14.53 -2.88
N TYR A 223 5.19 -13.35 -2.30
CA TYR A 223 4.88 -13.22 -0.88
C TYR A 223 3.52 -13.83 -0.52
N ILE A 224 2.47 -13.50 -1.28
CA ILE A 224 1.10 -14.02 -1.08
C ILE A 224 1.06 -15.55 -1.07
N LEU A 225 1.81 -16.23 -1.95
CA LEU A 225 1.84 -17.70 -1.99
C LEU A 225 2.33 -18.33 -0.69
N SER A 226 3.18 -17.63 0.07
CA SER A 226 3.63 -18.07 1.39
C SER A 226 2.57 -17.90 2.48
N LEU A 227 1.57 -17.05 2.24
CA LEU A 227 0.47 -16.75 3.16
C LEU A 227 -0.77 -17.63 2.94
N VAL A 228 -0.84 -18.37 1.83
CA VAL A 228 -2.02 -19.17 1.48
C VAL A 228 -2.30 -20.18 2.61
N PRO A 229 -3.49 -20.11 3.25
CA PRO A 229 -3.87 -21.06 4.30
C PRO A 229 -3.85 -22.50 3.79
N LYS A 230 -3.41 -23.44 4.64
CA LYS A 230 -3.34 -24.86 4.29
C LYS A 230 -4.72 -25.42 3.94
N GLU A 231 -5.76 -24.87 4.54
CA GLU A 231 -7.18 -25.20 4.33
C GLU A 231 -7.65 -24.96 2.89
N ILE A 232 -6.95 -24.10 2.15
CA ILE A 232 -7.29 -23.73 0.78
C ILE A 232 -6.14 -23.94 -0.20
N SER A 233 -5.14 -24.74 0.20
CA SER A 233 -4.10 -25.15 -0.74
C SER A 233 -4.75 -25.86 -1.93
N THR A 234 -4.44 -25.37 -3.13
CA THR A 234 -5.15 -25.67 -4.37
C THR A 234 -4.18 -25.98 -5.50
N ASP A 235 -4.68 -26.65 -6.53
CA ASP A 235 -3.96 -26.81 -7.79
C ASP A 235 -3.53 -25.45 -8.37
N ASP A 236 -4.34 -24.40 -8.16
CA ASP A 236 -4.02 -23.03 -8.56
C ASP A 236 -2.76 -22.50 -7.87
N GLN A 237 -2.56 -22.75 -6.56
CA GLN A 237 -1.33 -22.36 -5.84
C GLN A 237 -0.08 -23.03 -6.46
N SER A 238 -0.19 -24.32 -6.81
CA SER A 238 0.90 -25.08 -7.45
C SER A 238 1.18 -24.55 -8.85
N ARG A 239 0.13 -24.24 -9.62
CA ARG A 239 0.24 -23.65 -10.96
C ARG A 239 0.87 -22.27 -10.92
N LEU A 240 0.45 -21.40 -9.99
CA LEU A 240 1.07 -20.09 -9.75
C LEU A 240 2.56 -20.23 -9.43
N SER A 241 2.92 -21.14 -8.53
CA SER A 241 4.32 -21.40 -8.17
C SER A 241 5.16 -21.80 -9.39
N SER A 242 4.61 -22.66 -10.25
CA SER A 242 5.25 -23.06 -11.50
C SER A 242 5.40 -21.89 -12.48
N LEU A 243 4.34 -21.10 -12.71
CA LEU A 243 4.39 -19.93 -13.59
C LEU A 243 5.42 -18.89 -13.11
N LEU A 244 5.48 -18.64 -11.80
CA LEU A 244 6.42 -17.70 -11.20
C LEU A 244 7.87 -18.17 -11.23
N SER A 245 8.12 -19.49 -11.25
CA SER A 245 9.46 -20.05 -11.38
C SER A 245 10.10 -19.74 -12.74
N GLY A 246 9.28 -19.50 -13.77
CA GLY A 246 9.73 -19.06 -15.09
C GLY A 246 10.07 -17.57 -15.18
N ILE A 247 9.84 -16.79 -14.13
CA ILE A 247 10.15 -15.36 -14.09
C ILE A 247 11.51 -15.16 -13.41
N ASN A 248 12.48 -14.70 -14.18
CA ASN A 248 13.82 -14.43 -13.68
C ASN A 248 13.81 -13.21 -12.74
N MET A 249 14.28 -13.40 -11.51
CA MET A 249 14.38 -12.33 -10.51
C MET A 249 15.59 -11.41 -10.78
N ASP A 250 16.58 -11.84 -11.55
CA ASP A 250 17.75 -10.99 -11.85
C ASP A 250 17.43 -9.87 -12.85
N ASP A 251 16.28 -9.96 -13.54
CA ASP A 251 15.74 -8.88 -14.38
C ASP A 251 15.24 -7.71 -13.52
N PHE A 252 15.24 -7.87 -12.18
CA PHE A 252 14.63 -6.96 -11.25
C PHE A 252 15.60 -5.90 -10.73
N ASN A 253 15.53 -4.69 -11.30
CA ASN A 253 16.33 -3.57 -10.84
C ASN A 253 15.83 -3.03 -9.48
N ILE A 254 16.72 -2.41 -8.72
CA ILE A 254 16.44 -1.86 -7.39
C ILE A 254 15.37 -0.76 -7.37
N GLU A 255 15.15 -0.07 -8.50
CA GLU A 255 14.12 0.95 -8.62
C GLU A 255 12.71 0.35 -8.62
N GLU A 256 12.52 -0.74 -9.35
CA GLU A 256 11.27 -1.51 -9.35
C GLU A 256 11.01 -2.17 -7.98
N TRP A 257 12.07 -2.59 -7.29
CA TRP A 257 11.98 -3.05 -5.91
C TRP A 257 11.50 -1.94 -4.96
N ASN A 258 12.01 -0.71 -5.13
CA ASN A 258 11.62 0.43 -4.29
C ASN A 258 10.14 0.78 -4.45
N ASN A 259 9.60 0.66 -5.67
CA ASN A 259 8.16 0.82 -5.91
C ASN A 259 7.33 -0.24 -5.14
N GLY A 260 7.92 -1.40 -4.88
CA GLY A 260 7.38 -2.47 -4.03
C GLY A 260 7.22 -2.07 -2.55
N LEU A 261 8.09 -1.20 -2.04
CA LEU A 261 8.22 -0.94 -0.60
C LEU A 261 7.02 -0.22 0.02
N TRP A 262 6.29 0.58 -0.76
CA TRP A 262 5.07 1.22 -0.26
C TRP A 262 3.97 0.19 0.01
N TRP A 263 3.92 -0.89 -0.78
CA TRP A 263 3.01 -2.01 -0.52
C TRP A 263 3.38 -2.73 0.78
N CYS A 264 4.68 -2.83 1.09
CA CYS A 264 5.13 -3.37 2.37
C CYS A 264 4.62 -2.55 3.54
N PHE A 265 4.72 -1.23 3.44
CA PHE A 265 4.21 -0.32 4.46
C PHE A 265 2.69 -0.44 4.61
N VAL A 266 1.93 -0.40 3.51
CA VAL A 266 0.46 -0.44 3.54
C VAL A 266 -0.07 -1.76 4.11
N TYR A 267 0.55 -2.88 3.76
CA TYR A 267 0.08 -4.22 4.13
C TYR A 267 0.90 -4.89 5.24
N ASP A 268 1.76 -4.15 5.92
CA ASP A 268 2.59 -4.65 7.03
C ASP A 268 3.42 -5.90 6.63
N ILE A 269 4.08 -5.84 5.48
CA ILE A 269 4.89 -6.94 4.91
C ILE A 269 6.34 -6.80 5.39
N THR A 270 6.81 -7.75 6.20
CA THR A 270 8.15 -7.71 6.80
C THR A 270 9.20 -8.54 6.07
N SER A 271 8.79 -9.42 5.14
CA SER A 271 9.66 -10.48 4.60
C SER A 271 10.38 -10.13 3.29
N LEU A 272 10.31 -8.90 2.80
CA LEU A 272 11.05 -8.50 1.60
C LEU A 272 12.50 -8.16 2.03
N GLU A 273 13.36 -9.16 1.84
CA GLU A 273 14.80 -9.06 2.07
C GLU A 273 15.47 -8.25 0.96
N TYR A 274 16.32 -7.32 1.35
CA TYR A 274 17.17 -6.57 0.45
C TYR A 274 18.58 -6.51 1.03
N SER A 275 19.59 -6.49 0.16
CA SER A 275 20.97 -6.28 0.60
C SER A 275 21.17 -4.80 0.96
N ILE A 276 21.65 -4.54 2.18
CA ILE A 276 22.04 -3.19 2.61
C ILE A 276 23.08 -2.60 1.65
N GLU A 277 24.01 -3.42 1.16
CA GLU A 277 25.03 -3.01 0.18
C GLU A 277 24.40 -2.57 -1.15
N ALA A 278 23.34 -3.26 -1.60
CA ALA A 278 22.62 -2.89 -2.81
C ALA A 278 21.90 -1.54 -2.65
N ILE A 279 21.29 -1.30 -1.47
CA ILE A 279 20.68 0.00 -1.17
C ILE A 279 21.73 1.10 -1.09
N GLU A 280 22.85 0.89 -0.39
CA GLU A 280 23.93 1.87 -0.31
C GLU A 280 24.44 2.25 -1.70
N LYS A 281 24.69 1.24 -2.55
CA LYS A 281 25.10 1.47 -3.95
C LYS A 281 24.04 2.24 -4.74
N TYR A 282 22.77 1.92 -4.58
CA TYR A 282 21.69 2.63 -5.27
C TYR A 282 21.54 4.08 -4.82
N VAL A 283 21.57 4.33 -3.51
CA VAL A 283 21.50 5.68 -2.95
C VAL A 283 22.69 6.49 -3.47
N ASP A 284 23.91 5.96 -3.39
CA ASP A 284 25.10 6.66 -3.88
C ASP A 284 25.04 6.91 -5.41
N GLN A 285 24.53 5.96 -6.20
CA GLN A 285 24.34 6.13 -7.64
C GLN A 285 23.34 7.25 -7.95
N LYS A 286 22.17 7.26 -7.30
CA LYS A 286 21.14 8.28 -7.56
C LYS A 286 21.61 9.68 -7.14
N MET A 287 22.43 9.81 -6.09
CA MET A 287 22.99 11.11 -5.71
C MET A 287 23.97 11.69 -6.75
N LEU A 288 24.57 10.85 -7.58
CA LEU A 288 25.55 11.25 -8.60
C LEU A 288 24.93 11.53 -9.98
N ASP A 289 23.70 11.09 -10.18
CA ASP A 289 22.97 11.31 -11.42
C ASP A 289 22.49 12.77 -11.46
N TYR A 290 22.80 13.54 -12.49
CA TYR A 290 22.35 14.94 -12.59
C TYR A 290 21.00 15.07 -13.32
N SER A 291 20.45 13.96 -13.78
CA SER A 291 19.28 13.89 -14.66
C SER A 291 18.06 13.20 -14.05
N PHE A 292 18.10 12.86 -12.75
CA PHE A 292 17.00 12.15 -12.10
C PHE A 292 15.78 13.04 -11.89
N ASP A 293 14.59 12.43 -12.00
CA ASP A 293 13.32 13.05 -11.64
C ASP A 293 13.26 13.27 -10.13
N LEU A 294 13.20 14.55 -9.71
CA LEU A 294 13.21 14.97 -8.32
C LEU A 294 11.95 14.56 -7.56
N ASP A 295 10.83 14.34 -8.25
CA ASP A 295 9.59 13.93 -7.60
C ASP A 295 9.60 12.44 -7.26
N ASP A 296 10.10 11.62 -8.19
CA ASP A 296 10.19 10.18 -8.00
C ASP A 296 11.26 9.80 -6.97
N ILE A 297 12.40 10.51 -6.93
CA ILE A 297 13.47 10.21 -5.98
C ILE A 297 13.04 10.45 -4.53
N ASN A 298 12.28 11.51 -4.24
CA ASN A 298 11.82 11.82 -2.90
C ASN A 298 10.94 10.69 -2.36
N SER A 299 10.02 10.18 -3.21
CA SER A 299 9.21 9.03 -2.85
C SER A 299 10.06 7.78 -2.63
N GLN A 300 10.94 7.44 -3.57
CA GLN A 300 11.81 6.26 -3.48
C GLN A 300 12.68 6.29 -2.22
N PHE A 301 13.25 7.45 -1.89
CA PHE A 301 14.11 7.63 -0.72
C PHE A 301 13.31 7.62 0.58
N SER A 302 12.14 8.25 0.62
CA SER A 302 11.30 8.24 1.82
C SER A 302 10.87 6.82 2.19
N VAL A 303 10.42 6.02 1.22
CA VAL A 303 9.98 4.64 1.50
C VAL A 303 11.14 3.71 1.83
N LEU A 304 12.29 3.89 1.18
CA LEU A 304 13.53 3.18 1.53
C LEU A 304 13.97 3.50 2.96
N GLY A 305 14.05 4.78 3.30
CA GLY A 305 14.42 5.25 4.63
C GLY A 305 13.45 4.74 5.68
N LEU A 306 12.15 4.78 5.39
CA LEU A 306 11.10 4.27 6.26
C LEU A 306 11.26 2.77 6.55
N ASN A 307 11.50 1.96 5.52
CA ASN A 307 11.72 0.52 5.67
C ASN A 307 13.02 0.19 6.43
N LEU A 308 14.04 1.06 6.35
CA LEU A 308 15.26 0.93 7.15
C LEU A 308 15.07 1.32 8.63
N ILE A 309 14.03 2.09 8.97
CA ILE A 309 13.73 2.52 10.35
C ILE A 309 12.76 1.57 11.06
N ILE A 310 11.69 1.13 10.37
CA ILE A 310 10.55 0.41 10.98
C ILE A 310 10.81 -1.11 11.14
N LYS A 311 11.86 -1.65 10.52
CA LYS A 311 12.23 -3.08 10.65
C LYS A 311 12.66 -3.48 12.07
#